data_AF-A0A0C2WL15-F1
#
_entry.id   AF-A0A0C2WL15-F1
#
_cell.length_a   1.000
_cell.length_b   1.000
_cell.length_c   1.000
_cell.angle_alpha   90.00
_cell.angle_beta   90.00
_cell.angle_gamma   90.00
#
_symmetry.space_group_name_H-M   'P 1'
#
loop_
_entity.id
_entity.type
_entity.pdbx_description
1 polymer ?
#
loop_
_entity_poly.entity_id
_entity_poly.type
_entity_poly.pdbx_seq_one_letter_code
_entity_poly.pdbx_strand_id
1 'polypeptide(L)' 'CRVAEIVQYICDVKSTSSAPDIVCYPVPRLFQLCPGKPALEITKFVKIDARTGEVELP' A
#
# COMPACT_ATOMS: atom_id res chain seq x y z
N CYS A 1 17.59 -3.81 4.01
CA CYS A 1 16.27 -3.28 3.55
C CYS A 1 15.59 -2.59 4.72
N ARG A 2 14.62 -1.71 4.46
CA ARG A 2 13.83 -1.05 5.52
C ARG A 2 12.35 -1.07 5.18
N VAL A 3 11.51 -1.20 6.21
CA VAL A 3 10.07 -0.93 6.08
C VAL A 3 9.87 0.57 6.15
N ALA A 4 9.06 1.11 5.26
CA ALA A 4 8.68 2.51 5.24
C ALA A 4 7.18 2.64 4.97
N GLU A 5 6.55 3.59 5.63
CA GLU A 5 5.21 4.04 5.26
C GLU A 5 5.32 5.07 4.13
N ILE A 6 4.48 4.90 3.12
CA ILE A 6 4.30 5.85 2.02
C ILE A 6 2.81 6.17 1.95
N VAL A 7 2.45 7.43 2.15
CA VAL A 7 1.07 7.90 2.02
C VAL A 7 0.77 8.12 0.54
N GLN A 8 -0.22 7.40 0.03
CA GLN A 8 -0.80 7.61 -1.29
C GLN A 8 -2.11 8.40 -1.15
N TYR A 9 -2.65 8.92 -2.25
CA TYR A 9 -3.95 9.60 -2.25
C TYR A 9 -4.86 8.99 -3.30
N ILE A 10 -6.11 8.71 -2.92
CA ILE A 10 -7.18 8.36 -3.85
C ILE A 10 -8.06 9.60 -4.00
N CYS A 11 -8.27 10.05 -5.24
CA CYS A 11 -9.01 11.28 -5.52
C CYS A 11 -10.26 10.97 -6.33
N ASP A 12 -11.38 11.54 -5.90
CA ASP A 12 -12.67 11.52 -6.59
C ASP A 12 -12.95 12.88 -7.21
N VAL A 13 -13.48 12.89 -8.43
CA VAL A 13 -13.97 14.10 -9.08
C VAL A 13 -15.48 14.16 -8.93
N LYS A 14 -15.97 15.14 -8.16
CA LYS A 14 -17.39 15.44 -8.05
C LYS A 14 -17.76 16.43 -9.14
N SER A 15 -18.61 16.01 -10.10
CA SER A 15 -19.12 16.92 -11.12
C SER A 15 -20.22 17.80 -10.53
N THR A 16 -19.84 18.92 -9.93
CA THR A 16 -20.75 20.02 -9.62
C THR A 16 -20.95 20.89 -10.86
N SER A 17 -22.17 21.45 -11.02
CA SER A 17 -22.67 22.13 -12.22
C SER A 17 -21.88 23.38 -12.67
N SER A 18 -20.90 23.85 -11.88
CA SER A 18 -20.12 25.05 -12.15
C SER A 18 -18.59 24.85 -12.17
N ALA A 19 -18.07 23.81 -11.51
CA ALA A 19 -16.64 23.42 -11.54
C ALA A 19 -16.48 21.99 -10.95
N PRO A 20 -15.52 21.18 -11.43
CA PRO A 20 -15.24 19.88 -10.84
C PRO A 20 -14.55 20.04 -9.48
N ASP A 21 -15.19 19.54 -8.42
CA ASP A 21 -14.59 19.46 -7.09
C ASP A 21 -13.76 18.18 -6.99
N ILE A 22 -12.44 18.32 -6.76
CA ILE A 22 -11.54 17.18 -6.55
C ILE A 22 -11.39 16.96 -5.04
N VAL A 23 -11.79 15.79 -4.55
CA VAL A 23 -11.65 15.40 -3.15
C VAL A 23 -10.69 14.22 -3.06
N CYS A 24 -9.59 14.38 -2.32
CA CYS A 24 -8.58 13.34 -2.14
C CYS A 24 -8.54 12.82 -0.70
N TYR A 25 -8.40 11.51 -0.54
CA TYR A 25 -8.29 10.83 0.74
C TYR A 25 -6.91 10.17 0.88
N PRO A 26 -6.20 10.38 2.00
CA PRO A 26 -4.91 9.74 2.23
C PRO A 26 -5.08 8.24 2.50
N VAL A 27 -4.19 7.44 1.92
CA VAL A 27 -4.13 5.98 2.05
C VAL A 27 -2.70 5.58 2.45
N PRO A 28 -2.45 5.35 3.75
CA PRO A 28 -1.17 4.84 4.24
C PRO A 28 -0.88 3.44 3.66
N ARG A 29 0.31 3.24 3.10
CA ARG A 29 0.77 1.95 2.58
C ARG A 29 2.15 1.64 3.14
N LEU A 30 2.40 0.38 3.51
CA LEU A 30 3.72 -0.08 3.97
C LEU A 30 4.49 -0.70 2.80
N PHE A 31 5.77 -0.35 2.68
CA PHE A 31 6.65 -0.87 1.64
C PHE A 31 7.94 -1.41 2.23
N GLN A 32 8.44 -2.51 1.68
CA GLN A 32 9.80 -2.99 1.87
C GLN A 32 10.71 -2.35 0.81
N LEU A 33 11.65 -1.52 1.26
CA LEU A 33 12.60 -0.81 0.41
C LEU A 33 13.99 -1.44 0.51
N CYS A 34 14.53 -1.89 -0.62
CA CYS A 34 15.87 -2.46 -0.73
C CYS A 34 16.66 -1.74 -1.84
N PRO A 35 17.92 -1.32 -1.60
CA PRO A 35 18.74 -0.72 -2.66
C PRO A 35 18.86 -1.63 -3.89
N GLY A 36 18.73 -1.05 -5.09
CA GLY A 36 18.83 -1.79 -6.35
C GLY A 36 17.66 -2.74 -6.64
N LYS A 37 16.57 -2.68 -5.86
CA LYS A 37 15.36 -3.47 -6.09
C LYS A 37 14.11 -2.57 -6.12
N PRO A 38 13.05 -2.99 -6.83
CA PRO A 38 11.76 -2.32 -6.75
C PRO A 38 11.21 -2.29 -5.31
N ALA A 39 10.41 -1.27 -5.01
CA ALA A 39 9.65 -1.22 -3.76
C ALA A 39 8.55 -2.30 -3.78
N LEU A 40 8.44 -3.07 -2.69
CA LEU A 40 7.42 -4.10 -2.53
C LEU A 40 6.37 -3.63 -1.54
N GLU A 41 5.12 -3.51 -1.97
CA GLU A 41 4.01 -3.19 -1.08
C GLU A 41 3.72 -4.40 -0.17
N ILE A 42 3.68 -4.14 1.14
CA ILE A 42 3.34 -5.13 2.16
C ILE A 42 1.82 -5.04 2.38
N THR A 43 1.08 -5.88 1.67
CA THR A 43 -0.40 -5.89 1.72
C THR A 43 -0.96 -6.87 2.78
N LYS A 44 -0.15 -7.80 3.29
CA LYS A 44 -0.53 -8.75 4.37
C LYS A 44 0.72 -9.21 5.12
N PHE A 45 0.66 -9.36 6.45
CA PHE A 45 1.65 -10.13 7.20
C PHE A 45 1.31 -11.60 7.08
N VAL A 46 2.24 -12.40 6.60
CA VAL A 46 2.07 -13.86 6.47
C VAL A 46 3.16 -14.54 7.27
N LYS A 47 2.77 -15.38 8.23
CA LYS A 47 3.72 -16.29 8.88
C LYS A 47 3.86 -17.51 7.98
N ILE A 48 5.10 -17.83 7.62
CA ILE A 48 5.43 -19.01 6.83
C ILE A 48 6.22 -19.95 7.73
N ASP A 49 5.76 -21.20 7.86
CA ASP A 49 6.51 -22.25 8.54
C ASP A 49 7.68 -22.67 7.63
N ALA A 50 8.91 -22.48 8.12
CA ALA A 50 10.12 -22.73 7.33
C ALA A 50 10.42 -24.22 7.09
N ARG A 51 9.77 -25.13 7.81
CA ARG A 51 9.95 -26.58 7.70
C ARG A 51 8.92 -27.22 6.77
N THR A 52 7.69 -26.71 6.76
CA THR A 52 6.59 -27.29 5.95
C THR A 52 6.25 -26.44 4.72
N GLY A 53 6.61 -25.16 4.70
CA GLY A 53 6.21 -24.22 3.65
C GLY A 53 4.75 -23.79 3.74
N GLU A 54 4.05 -24.15 4.82
CA GLU A 54 2.66 -23.76 5.03
C GLU A 54 2.55 -22.27 5.37
N VAL A 55 1.49 -21.68 4.85
CA VAL A 55 1.26 -20.23 4.88
C VAL A 55 0.05 -19.95 5.78
N GLU A 56 0.29 -19.31 6.92
CA GLU A 56 -0.78 -18.83 7.79
C GLU A 56 -1.17 -17.41 7.35
N LEU A 57 -2.30 -17.35 6.65
CA LEU A 57 -2.99 -16.13 6.28
C LEU A 57 -3.92 -15.74 7.45
N PRO A 58 -3.98 -14.46 7.88
CA PRO A 58 -5.05 -14.02 8.78
C PRO A 58 -6.42 -14.18 8.13
#